data_AF-A0A3D4JVU4-F1
#
_entry.id   AF-A0A3D4JVU4-F1
#
_cell.length_a   1.000
_cell.length_b   1.000
_cell.length_c   1.000
_cell.angle_alpha   90.00
_cell.angle_beta   90.00
_cell.angle_gamma   90.00
#
_symmetry.space_group_name_H-M   'P 1'
#
loop_
_entity.id
_entity.type
_entity.pdbx_description
1 polymer ?
#
loop_
_entity_poly.entity_id
_entity_poly.type
_entity_poly.pdbx_seq_one_letter_code
_entity_poly.pdbx_strand_id
1 'polypeptide(L)'
;MNLIDLVSKINDIDEDLIIFLKNMDDYKSEIILSYPEDDDNGIKEENGNKYHYLLEVFLAKEFIEDWVASLDSAPSYEDIAKRLYEYGINDA
;
A
#
# COMPACT_ATOMS: atom_id res chain seq x y z
N MET A 1 4.83 10.31 1.13
CA MET A 1 3.37 10.19 1.39
C MET A 1 3.16 9.01 2.35
N ASN A 2 1.96 8.75 2.86
CA ASN A 2 1.65 7.53 3.62
C ASN A 2 0.46 6.75 3.01
N LEU A 3 0.06 5.63 3.61
CA LEU A 3 -1.05 4.81 3.12
C LEU A 3 -2.40 5.55 3.14
N ILE A 4 -2.65 6.44 4.11
CA ILE A 4 -3.89 7.22 4.17
C ILE A 4 -3.96 8.17 2.97
N ASP A 5 -2.85 8.85 2.66
CA ASP A 5 -2.73 9.71 1.48
C ASP A 5 -2.95 8.91 0.19
N LEU A 6 -2.34 7.71 0.10
CA LEU A 6 -2.44 6.83 -1.05
C LEU A 6 -3.89 6.42 -1.30
N VAL A 7 -4.56 5.88 -0.29
CA VAL A 7 -5.94 5.39 -0.40
C VAL A 7 -6.88 6.49 -0.89
N SER A 8 -6.70 7.73 -0.42
CA SER A 8 -7.54 8.85 -0.85
C SER A 8 -7.47 9.16 -2.36
N LYS A 9 -6.44 8.65 -3.05
CA LYS A 9 -6.15 8.89 -4.47
C LYS A 9 -5.91 7.58 -5.24
N ILE A 10 -6.21 6.42 -4.66
CA ILE A 10 -5.76 5.13 -5.17
C ILE A 10 -6.20 4.90 -6.62
N ASN A 11 -7.40 5.36 -6.98
CA ASN A 11 -7.95 5.24 -8.33
C ASN A 11 -7.14 5.99 -9.40
N ASP A 12 -6.39 7.03 -9.02
CA ASP A 12 -5.53 7.82 -9.89
C ASP A 12 -4.10 7.27 -9.98
N ILE A 13 -3.76 6.25 -9.19
CA ILE A 13 -2.44 5.62 -9.16
C ILE A 13 -2.36 4.53 -10.22
N ASP A 14 -1.22 4.49 -10.91
CA ASP A 14 -0.88 3.44 -11.87
C ASP A 14 -0.88 2.06 -11.19
N GLU A 15 -1.56 1.10 -11.80
CA GLU A 15 -1.78 -0.25 -11.27
C GLU A 15 -0.53 -1.12 -11.30
N ASP A 16 0.41 -0.80 -12.20
CA ASP A 16 1.68 -1.51 -12.37
C ASP A 16 2.73 -1.12 -11.31
N LEU A 17 2.42 -0.16 -10.43
CA LEU A 17 3.28 0.24 -9.32
C LEU A 17 3.15 -0.70 -8.13
N ILE A 18 4.20 -0.71 -7.31
CA ILE A 18 4.29 -1.44 -6.04
C ILE A 18 4.37 -0.44 -4.89
N ILE A 19 3.65 -0.72 -3.82
CA ILE A 19 3.67 0.03 -2.56
C ILE A 19 4.82 -0.50 -1.71
N PHE A 20 5.76 0.38 -1.36
CA PHE A 20 6.82 0.06 -0.40
C PHE A 20 6.68 0.91 0.86
N LEU A 21 6.81 0.29 2.03
CA LEU A 21 6.63 0.89 3.35
C LEU A 21 7.98 1.05 4.07
N LYS A 22 8.25 2.23 4.62
CA LYS A 22 9.51 2.53 5.31
C LYS A 22 9.69 1.74 6.61
N ASN A 23 8.60 1.53 7.35
CA ASN A 23 8.59 0.76 8.57
C ASN A 23 7.45 -0.26 8.55
N MET A 24 7.79 -1.55 8.45
CA MET A 24 6.82 -2.64 8.38
C MET A 24 5.96 -2.80 9.63
N ASP A 25 6.33 -2.20 10.76
CA ASP A 25 5.56 -2.22 12.01
C ASP A 25 4.61 -1.02 12.17
N ASP A 26 4.58 -0.09 11.19
CA ASP A 26 3.79 1.14 11.27
C ASP A 26 3.16 1.51 9.92
N TYR A 27 1.85 1.27 9.79
CA TYR A 27 1.07 1.60 8.59
C TYR A 27 0.97 3.11 8.30
N LYS A 28 1.27 3.97 9.27
CA LYS A 28 1.34 5.43 9.08
C LYS A 28 2.72 5.89 8.64
N SER A 29 3.69 4.98 8.59
CA SER A 29 5.02 5.29 8.10
C SER A 29 4.97 5.70 6.63
N GLU A 30 6.07 6.32 6.22
CA GLU A 30 6.21 6.81 4.86
C GLU A 30 6.19 5.65 3.86
N ILE A 31 5.52 5.87 2.74
CA ILE A 31 5.56 4.96 1.59
C ILE A 31 6.23 5.64 0.39
N ILE A 32 6.72 4.79 -0.50
CA ILE A 32 7.03 5.16 -1.88
C ILE A 32 6.30 4.20 -2.84
N LEU A 33 6.12 4.67 -4.07
CA LEU A 33 5.60 3.87 -5.16
C LEU A 33 6.71 3.69 -6.19
N SER A 34 6.95 2.45 -6.61
CA SER A 34 7.94 2.18 -7.66
C SER A 34 7.51 0.98 -8.48
N TYR A 35 7.98 0.94 -9.73
CA TYR A 35 7.87 -0.25 -10.56
C TYR A 35 8.73 -1.40 -10.00
N PRO A 36 8.35 -2.65 -10.28
CA PRO A 36 9.20 -3.80 -10.00
C PRO A 36 10.54 -3.66 -10.73
N GLU A 37 11.64 -3.91 -10.03
CA GLU A 37 12.95 -4.15 -10.63
C GLU A 37 13.45 -5.53 -10.22
N ASP A 38 14.09 -6.24 -11.17
CA ASP A 38 14.48 -7.64 -11.02
C ASP A 38 15.47 -7.90 -9.85
N ASP A 39 16.09 -6.87 -9.28
CA ASP A 39 17.18 -7.00 -8.28
C ASP A 39 16.84 -6.42 -6.89
N ASP A 40 15.65 -5.85 -6.69
CA ASP A 40 15.33 -5.17 -5.41
C ASP A 40 15.19 -6.15 -4.24
N ASN A 41 14.94 -7.44 -4.48
CA ASN A 41 14.62 -8.43 -3.45
C ASN A 41 13.54 -7.92 -2.46
N GLY A 42 12.59 -7.13 -2.95
CA GLY A 42 11.54 -6.50 -2.14
C GLY A 42 12.00 -5.32 -1.26
N ILE A 43 13.17 -4.74 -1.52
CA ILE A 43 13.68 -3.56 -0.81
C ILE A 43 14.10 -2.48 -1.80
N LYS A 44 13.51 -1.30 -1.65
CA LYS A 44 13.92 -0.08 -2.35
C LYS A 44 14.73 0.82 -1.43
N GLU A 45 15.82 1.38 -1.95
CA GLU A 45 16.58 2.41 -1.25
C GLU A 45 16.37 3.77 -1.92
N GLU A 46 15.81 4.73 -1.18
CA GLU A 46 15.62 6.10 -1.65
C GLU A 46 16.14 7.08 -0.60
N ASN A 47 17.07 7.97 -1.02
CA ASN A 47 17.67 8.99 -0.15
C ASN A 47 18.28 8.42 1.16
N GLY A 48 18.84 7.20 1.11
CA GLY A 48 19.42 6.51 2.27
C GLY A 48 18.39 5.89 3.23
N ASN A 49 17.11 5.87 2.87
CA ASN A 49 16.08 5.14 3.58
C ASN A 49 15.74 3.86 2.83
N LYS A 50 15.48 2.78 3.57
CA LYS A 50 14.98 1.52 3.03
C LYS A 50 13.46 1.49 3.12
N TYR A 51 12.83 1.04 2.06
CA TYR A 51 11.40 0.80 1.97
C TYR A 51 11.19 -0.66 1.58
N HIS A 52 10.32 -1.32 2.30
CA HIS A 52 10.06 -2.75 2.18
C HIS A 52 8.80 -2.96 1.37
N TYR A 53 8.82 -3.95 0.50
CA TYR A 53 7.66 -4.38 -0.25
C TYR A 53 6.47 -4.60 0.69
N LEU A 54 5.32 -4.02 0.35
CA LEU A 54 4.06 -4.27 1.02
C LEU A 54 3.10 -5.04 0.09
N LEU A 55 2.78 -4.46 -1.07
CA LEU A 55 1.74 -4.97 -1.98
C LEU A 55 1.75 -4.21 -3.32
N GLU A 56 1.34 -4.84 -4.42
CA GLU A 56 1.09 -4.17 -5.70
C GLU A 56 -0.17 -3.29 -5.69
N VAL A 57 -0.15 -2.18 -6.43
CA VAL A 57 -1.28 -1.24 -6.48
C VAL A 57 -2.54 -1.88 -7.04
N PHE A 58 -2.44 -2.75 -8.05
CA PHE A 58 -3.61 -3.45 -8.59
C PHE A 58 -4.31 -4.33 -7.53
N LEU A 59 -3.55 -5.09 -6.72
CA LEU A 59 -4.12 -5.87 -5.62
C LEU A 59 -4.70 -4.97 -4.53
N ALA A 60 -4.05 -3.84 -4.24
CA ALA A 60 -4.58 -2.87 -3.30
C ALA A 60 -5.95 -2.33 -3.75
N LYS A 61 -6.12 -2.03 -5.04
CA LYS A 61 -7.40 -1.58 -5.60
C LYS A 61 -8.47 -2.66 -5.49
N GLU A 62 -8.18 -3.87 -5.95
CA GLU A 62 -9.10 -5.01 -5.90
C GLU A 62 -9.56 -5.27 -4.46
N PHE A 63 -8.62 -5.36 -3.53
CA PHE A 63 -8.92 -5.55 -2.11
C PHE A 63 -9.81 -4.44 -1.53
N ILE A 64 -9.48 -3.17 -1.79
CA ILE A 64 -10.26 -2.05 -1.28
C ILE A 64 -11.68 -2.06 -1.86
N GLU A 65 -11.83 -2.31 -3.15
CA GLU A 65 -13.13 -2.36 -3.81
C GLU A 65 -14.00 -3.47 -3.21
N ASP A 66 -13.46 -4.69 -3.12
CA ASP A 66 -14.17 -5.84 -2.56
C ASP A 66 -14.51 -5.64 -1.09
N TRP A 67 -13.56 -5.13 -0.30
CA TRP A 67 -13.79 -4.91 1.13
C TRP A 67 -14.83 -3.82 1.36
N VAL A 68 -14.75 -2.68 0.67
CA VAL A 68 -15.74 -1.61 0.81
C VAL A 68 -17.12 -2.08 0.36
N ALA A 69 -17.23 -2.86 -0.72
CA ALA A 69 -18.49 -3.44 -1.19
C ALA A 69 -19.10 -4.44 -0.19
N SER A 70 -18.28 -5.03 0.69
CA SER A 70 -18.72 -5.96 1.74
C SER A 70 -19.32 -5.29 2.99
N LEU A 71 -19.16 -3.98 3.14
CA LEU A 71 -19.56 -3.23 4.34
C LEU A 71 -20.94 -2.57 4.20
N ASP A 72 -21.69 -2.51 5.30
CA ASP A 72 -22.98 -1.81 5.37
C ASP A 72 -22.84 -0.27 5.30
N SER A 73 -21.63 0.26 5.48
CA SER A 73 -21.35 1.70 5.46
C SER A 73 -19.94 1.98 4.97
N ALA A 74 -19.75 3.11 4.30
CA ALA A 74 -18.44 3.52 3.79
C ALA A 74 -17.43 3.75 4.94
N PRO A 75 -16.30 3.03 4.96
CA PRO A 75 -15.25 3.22 5.96
C PRO A 75 -14.47 4.53 5.71
N SER A 76 -13.76 5.02 6.74
CA SER A 76 -12.85 6.16 6.56
C SER A 76 -11.59 5.76 5.79
N TYR A 77 -10.87 6.73 5.22
CA TYR A 77 -9.58 6.46 4.59
C TYR A 77 -8.53 5.91 5.57
N GLU A 78 -8.62 6.26 6.85
CA GLU A 78 -7.73 5.70 7.88
C GLU A 78 -8.06 4.22 8.14
N ASP A 79 -9.35 3.86 8.20
CA ASP A 79 -9.77 2.46 8.35
C ASP A 79 -9.34 1.62 7.15
N ILE A 80 -9.53 2.15 5.92
CA ILE A 80 -9.08 1.50 4.69
C ILE A 80 -7.56 1.32 4.69
N ALA A 81 -6.79 2.37 5.01
CA ALA A 81 -5.32 2.29 5.03
C ALA A 81 -4.82 1.25 6.04
N LYS A 82 -5.41 1.22 7.24
CA LYS A 82 -5.08 0.23 8.26
C LYS A 82 -5.43 -1.19 7.78
N ARG A 83 -6.61 -1.37 7.19
CA ARG A 83 -7.07 -2.67 6.72
C ARG A 83 -6.26 -3.19 5.53
N LEU A 84 -5.87 -2.31 4.61
CA LEU A 84 -4.98 -2.62 3.50
C LEU A 84 -3.59 -3.04 4.00
N TYR A 85 -3.05 -2.32 4.99
CA TYR A 85 -1.79 -2.71 5.63
C TYR A 85 -1.88 -4.08 6.26
N GLU A 86 -2.95 -4.36 7.04
CA GLU A 86 -3.18 -5.70 7.61
C GLU A 86 -3.26 -6.79 6.54
N TYR A 87 -3.85 -6.48 5.38
CA TYR A 87 -3.87 -7.41 4.25
C TYR A 87 -2.46 -7.65 3.71
N GLY A 88 -1.73 -6.58 3.37
CA GLY A 88 -0.38 -6.66 2.80
C GLY A 88 0.64 -7.36 3.70
N ILE A 89 0.59 -7.21 5.03
CA ILE A 89 1.55 -7.89 5.93
C ILE A 89 1.20 -9.36 6.23
N ASN A 90 -0.04 -9.79 6.00
CA ASN A 90 -0.49 -11.15 6.33
C ASN A 90 -0.56 -12.06 5.09
N ASP A 91 -0.70 -11.49 3.90
CA ASP A 91 -0.79 -12.21 2.62
C ASP A 91 0.55 -12.22 1.85
N ALA A 92 1.54 -11.40 2.25
CA ALA A 92 2.89 -11.34 1.68
C ALA A 92 3.85 -12.40 2.24
#